data_AF-A0A8H4R922-F1
#
_entry.id   AF-A0A8H4R922-F1
#
_cell.length_a   1.000
_cell.length_b   1.000
_cell.length_c   1.000
_cell.angle_alpha   90.00
_cell.angle_beta   90.00
_cell.angle_gamma   90.00
#
_symmetry.space_group_name_H-M   'P 1'
#
loop_
_entity.id
_entity.type
_entity.pdbx_description
1 polymer ?
#
loop_
_entity_poly.entity_id
_entity_poly.type
_entity_poly.pdbx_seq_one_letter_code
_entity_poly.pdbx_strand_id
1 'polypeptide(L)'
;MCVVKEGPDVALFTHPAALTKLALWVGEAIAEQERETKGKLSHGGRGTALVVAGLNENRGVYVVVGTGGGGGGGTGFGDRTAAKEKKEKREAKAKARDFKKKNKEIIKQQKKEARRKAAGDDEEEEDETESEGSDSSSDEEDDEEDDEASQVKGFGRNKFGNAFQEVVEETNARVRIDSFEHCVVEVKKEDLAGFLESLSMKAVVG
;
A
#
# COMPACT_ATOMS: atom_id res chain seq x y z
N MET A 1 -18.73 -5.64 2.68
CA MET A 1 -19.22 -6.68 3.62
C MET A 1 -20.40 -7.38 2.98
N CYS A 2 -20.50 -8.70 3.12
CA CYS A 2 -21.68 -9.46 2.68
C CYS A 2 -22.04 -10.57 3.69
N VAL A 3 -23.32 -10.91 3.76
CA VAL A 3 -23.85 -11.95 4.65
C VAL A 3 -24.66 -12.94 3.81
N VAL A 4 -24.20 -14.19 3.79
CA VAL A 4 -24.87 -15.31 3.12
C VAL A 4 -25.85 -15.93 4.13
N LYS A 5 -27.12 -15.55 4.03
CA LYS A 5 -28.18 -15.97 4.96
C LYS A 5 -29.14 -17.02 4.39
N GLU A 6 -29.45 -16.95 3.10
CA GLU A 6 -30.53 -17.70 2.45
C GLU A 6 -30.12 -18.05 1.02
N GLY A 7 -30.50 -19.24 0.56
CA GLY A 7 -30.24 -19.70 -0.81
C GLY A 7 -29.99 -21.21 -0.90
N PRO A 8 -29.90 -21.76 -2.13
CA PRO A 8 -29.44 -23.12 -2.33
C PRO A 8 -28.01 -23.26 -1.79
N ASP A 9 -27.72 -24.42 -1.20
CA ASP A 9 -26.39 -24.79 -0.69
C ASP A 9 -25.77 -23.84 0.35
N VAL A 10 -26.57 -22.99 1.03
CA VAL A 10 -26.07 -22.09 2.08
C VAL A 10 -25.35 -22.85 3.21
N ALA A 11 -25.77 -24.10 3.45
CA ALA A 11 -25.14 -25.00 4.41
C ALA A 11 -23.66 -25.28 4.09
N LEU A 12 -23.26 -25.25 2.81
CA LEU A 12 -21.86 -25.43 2.39
C LEU A 12 -20.96 -24.32 2.94
N PHE A 13 -21.48 -23.10 3.01
CA PHE A 13 -20.77 -21.92 3.50
C PHE A 13 -20.76 -21.81 5.03
N THR A 14 -21.27 -22.82 5.74
CA THR A 14 -21.00 -22.99 7.18
C THR A 14 -19.60 -23.53 7.45
N HIS A 15 -18.94 -24.13 6.44
CA HIS A 15 -17.57 -24.58 6.57
C HIS A 15 -16.61 -23.41 6.27
N PRO A 16 -15.66 -23.09 7.16
CA PRO A 16 -14.80 -21.92 7.01
C PRO A 16 -14.00 -21.93 5.70
N ALA A 17 -13.43 -23.07 5.30
CA ALA A 17 -12.68 -23.17 4.06
C ALA A 17 -13.52 -22.88 2.80
N ALA A 18 -14.78 -23.30 2.78
CA ALA A 18 -15.68 -23.04 1.66
C ALA A 18 -16.05 -21.55 1.60
N LEU A 19 -16.32 -20.96 2.77
CA LEU A 19 -16.60 -19.53 2.90
C LEU A 19 -15.40 -18.66 2.50
N THR A 20 -14.18 -19.03 2.90
CA THR A 20 -12.95 -18.35 2.47
C THR A 20 -12.76 -18.41 0.97
N LYS A 21 -13.03 -19.56 0.34
CA LYS A 21 -12.96 -19.68 -1.13
C LYS A 21 -13.97 -18.77 -1.83
N LEU A 22 -15.20 -18.72 -1.34
CA LEU A 22 -16.21 -17.78 -1.85
C LEU A 22 -15.74 -16.32 -1.66
N ALA A 23 -15.23 -15.98 -0.48
CA ALA A 23 -14.77 -14.63 -0.17
C ALA A 23 -13.64 -14.16 -1.10
N LEU A 24 -12.66 -15.03 -1.36
CA LEU A 24 -11.57 -14.73 -2.30
C LEU A 24 -12.10 -14.54 -3.73
N TRP A 25 -12.98 -15.42 -4.20
CA TRP A 25 -13.57 -15.31 -5.54
C TRP A 25 -14.39 -14.03 -5.71
N VAL A 26 -15.20 -13.67 -4.71
CA VAL A 26 -15.95 -12.39 -4.72
C VAL A 26 -14.98 -11.20 -4.67
N GLY A 27 -13.91 -11.28 -3.89
CA GLY A 27 -12.88 -10.25 -3.83
C GLY A 27 -12.18 -10.02 -5.18
N GLU A 28 -11.86 -11.10 -5.90
CA GLU A 28 -11.32 -11.04 -7.27
C GLU A 28 -12.31 -10.41 -8.24
N ALA A 29 -13.59 -10.80 -8.18
CA ALA A 29 -14.63 -10.22 -9.04
C ALA A 29 -14.81 -8.70 -8.80
N ILE A 30 -14.76 -8.26 -7.54
CA ILE A 30 -14.81 -6.84 -7.18
C ILE A 30 -13.57 -6.11 -7.71
N ALA A 31 -12.38 -6.71 -7.53
CA ALA A 31 -11.13 -6.12 -8.01
C ALA A 31 -11.10 -5.96 -9.54
N GLU A 32 -11.65 -6.93 -10.27
CA GLU A 32 -11.83 -6.87 -11.72
C GLU A 32 -12.77 -5.73 -12.11
N GLN A 33 -13.94 -5.67 -11.48
CA GLN A 33 -14.93 -4.62 -11.73
C GLN A 33 -14.38 -3.21 -11.43
N GLU A 34 -13.59 -3.06 -10.37
CA GLU A 34 -12.90 -1.81 -10.03
C GLU A 34 -11.89 -1.42 -11.10
N ARG A 35 -11.14 -2.38 -11.63
CA ARG A 35 -10.17 -2.15 -12.70
C ARG A 35 -10.87 -1.71 -13.99
N GLU A 36 -11.97 -2.35 -14.36
CA GLU A 36 -12.77 -1.97 -15.54
C GLU A 36 -13.39 -0.58 -15.39
N THR A 37 -13.93 -0.25 -14.21
CA THR A 37 -14.67 1.00 -14.01
C THR A 37 -13.76 2.19 -13.75
N LYS A 38 -12.70 2.01 -12.95
CA LYS A 38 -11.84 3.11 -12.45
C LYS A 38 -10.42 3.07 -13.00
N GLY A 39 -10.04 2.03 -13.76
CA GLY A 39 -8.69 1.84 -14.29
C GLY A 39 -7.63 1.46 -13.24
N LYS A 40 -7.99 1.44 -11.95
CA LYS A 40 -7.10 1.10 -10.84
C LYS A 40 -7.88 0.47 -9.69
N LEU A 41 -7.19 -0.38 -8.91
CA LEU A 41 -7.75 -0.95 -7.68
C LEU A 41 -8.00 0.15 -6.63
N SER A 42 -9.03 -0.06 -5.81
CA SER A 42 -9.32 0.82 -4.67
C SER A 42 -8.20 0.80 -3.61
N HIS A 43 -8.33 1.70 -2.62
CA HIS A 43 -7.42 1.78 -1.47
C HIS A 43 -5.93 1.84 -1.86
N GLY A 44 -5.58 2.73 -2.79
CA GLY A 44 -4.19 2.97 -3.20
C GLY A 44 -3.53 1.78 -3.90
N GLY A 45 -4.31 0.97 -4.61
CA GLY A 45 -3.79 -0.21 -5.33
C GLY A 45 -3.88 -1.52 -4.55
N ARG A 46 -4.39 -1.50 -3.31
CA ARG A 46 -4.44 -2.68 -2.43
C ARG A 46 -5.70 -3.52 -2.65
N GLY A 47 -6.73 -2.93 -3.25
CA GLY A 47 -8.04 -3.55 -3.43
C GLY A 47 -8.89 -3.49 -2.17
N THR A 48 -10.17 -3.78 -2.34
CA THR A 48 -11.18 -3.69 -1.28
C THR A 48 -11.08 -4.87 -0.33
N ALA A 49 -10.91 -4.59 0.97
CA ALA A 49 -11.01 -5.61 2.02
C ALA A 49 -12.45 -6.10 2.14
N LEU A 50 -12.63 -7.40 2.29
CA LEU A 50 -13.95 -8.03 2.28
C LEU A 50 -14.16 -8.90 3.52
N VAL A 51 -15.25 -8.62 4.22
CA VAL A 51 -15.80 -9.47 5.29
C VAL A 51 -17.01 -10.21 4.74
N VAL A 52 -17.01 -11.53 4.88
CA VAL A 52 -18.09 -12.42 4.47
C VAL A 52 -18.55 -13.24 5.67
N ALA A 53 -19.86 -13.27 5.94
CA ALA A 53 -20.44 -14.08 7.00
C ALA A 53 -21.41 -15.13 6.44
N GLY A 54 -21.27 -16.39 6.84
CA GLY A 54 -22.18 -17.49 6.49
C GLY A 54 -23.00 -17.95 7.71
N LEU A 55 -24.33 -17.99 7.58
CA LEU A 55 -25.22 -18.41 8.67
C LEU A 55 -25.24 -19.94 8.82
N ASN A 56 -24.93 -20.42 10.03
CA ASN A 56 -25.24 -21.78 10.46
C ASN A 56 -26.47 -21.77 11.37
N GLU A 57 -27.64 -22.06 10.80
CA GLU A 57 -28.91 -22.04 11.54
C GLU A 57 -28.96 -23.08 12.66
N ASN A 58 -28.44 -24.28 12.42
CA ASN A 58 -28.45 -25.39 13.40
C ASN A 58 -27.71 -25.04 14.68
N ARG A 59 -26.64 -24.23 14.56
CA ARG A 59 -25.82 -23.79 15.69
C ARG A 59 -26.15 -22.38 16.18
N GLY A 60 -26.97 -21.63 15.45
CA GLY A 60 -27.28 -20.23 15.76
C GLY A 60 -26.05 -19.31 15.72
N VAL A 61 -25.07 -19.62 14.87
CA VAL A 61 -23.82 -18.84 14.74
C VAL A 61 -23.57 -18.45 13.29
N TYR A 62 -22.89 -17.33 13.09
CA TYR A 62 -22.30 -16.96 11.82
C TYR A 62 -20.82 -17.31 11.82
N VAL A 63 -20.37 -17.99 10.78
CA VAL A 63 -18.95 -18.09 10.47
C VAL A 63 -18.57 -16.82 9.71
N VAL A 64 -17.63 -16.05 10.21
CA VAL A 64 -17.19 -14.77 9.65
C VAL A 64 -15.75 -14.90 9.19
N VAL A 65 -15.50 -14.55 7.95
CA VAL A 65 -14.17 -14.56 7.33
C VAL A 65 -13.82 -13.15 6.89
N GLY A 66 -12.67 -12.66 7.34
CA GLY A 66 -12.07 -11.41 6.88
C GLY A 66 -10.96 -11.68 5.86
N THR A 67 -11.12 -11.19 4.64
CA THR A 67 -10.10 -11.27 3.59
C THR A 67 -9.49 -9.88 3.36
N GLY A 68 -8.17 -9.80 3.38
CA GLY A 68 -7.46 -8.57 3.04
C GLY A 68 -7.73 -8.13 1.61
N GLY A 69 -7.49 -6.85 1.30
CA GLY A 69 -7.64 -6.30 -0.05
C GLY A 69 -6.99 -7.22 -1.08
N GLY A 70 -7.80 -7.81 -1.95
CA GLY A 70 -7.48 -8.94 -2.83
C GLY A 70 -6.44 -8.68 -3.91
N GLY A 71 -5.49 -7.77 -3.70
CA GLY A 71 -4.36 -7.51 -4.60
C GLY A 71 -3.34 -8.66 -4.73
N GLY A 72 -3.65 -9.86 -4.21
CA GLY A 72 -2.77 -11.03 -4.19
C GLY A 72 -2.67 -11.82 -5.50
N GLY A 73 -3.60 -11.63 -6.44
CA GLY A 73 -3.69 -12.47 -7.64
C GLY A 73 -2.80 -12.08 -8.82
N GLY A 74 -2.25 -10.86 -8.86
CA GLY A 74 -1.60 -10.32 -10.07
C GLY A 74 -0.09 -10.03 -9.98
N THR A 75 0.49 -9.99 -8.78
CA THR A 75 1.78 -9.30 -8.57
C THR A 75 2.84 -10.13 -7.83
N GLY A 76 2.68 -11.45 -7.76
CA GLY A 76 3.67 -12.34 -7.15
C GLY A 76 5.01 -12.46 -7.91
N PHE A 77 5.05 -12.14 -9.21
CA PHE A 77 6.27 -12.21 -10.02
C PHE A 77 6.46 -11.02 -10.98
N GLY A 78 5.38 -10.49 -11.58
CA GLY A 78 5.47 -9.40 -12.57
C GLY A 78 5.77 -8.01 -12.00
N ASP A 79 5.50 -7.78 -10.71
CA ASP A 79 5.69 -6.46 -10.09
C ASP A 79 7.10 -6.25 -9.53
N ARG A 80 7.84 -7.35 -9.26
CA ARG A 80 9.27 -7.24 -8.92
C ARG A 80 10.08 -6.71 -10.10
N THR A 81 9.73 -7.08 -11.33
CA THR A 81 10.39 -6.56 -12.53
C THR A 81 10.07 -5.09 -12.75
N ALA A 82 8.80 -4.68 -12.61
CA ALA A 82 8.40 -3.28 -12.74
C ALA A 82 8.98 -2.39 -11.63
N ALA A 83 8.99 -2.88 -10.38
CA ALA A 83 9.62 -2.18 -9.25
C ALA A 83 11.14 -2.09 -9.40
N LYS A 84 11.79 -3.15 -9.93
CA LYS A 84 13.23 -3.15 -10.21
C LYS A 84 13.58 -2.20 -11.35
N GLU A 85 12.80 -2.18 -12.43
CA GLU A 85 12.98 -1.25 -13.55
C GLU A 85 12.77 0.21 -13.11
N LYS A 86 11.76 0.48 -12.27
CA LYS A 86 11.54 1.81 -11.69
C LYS A 86 12.69 2.24 -10.78
N LYS A 87 13.25 1.32 -9.99
CA LYS A 87 14.43 1.58 -9.14
C LYS A 87 15.68 1.85 -9.98
N GLU A 88 15.94 1.03 -10.99
CA GLU A 88 17.07 1.20 -11.92
C GLU A 88 16.96 2.52 -12.69
N LYS A 89 15.75 2.91 -13.14
CA LYS A 89 15.51 4.20 -13.78
C LYS A 89 15.74 5.39 -12.84
N ARG A 90 15.33 5.29 -11.57
CA ARG A 90 15.61 6.32 -10.54
C ARG A 90 17.11 6.44 -10.25
N GLU A 91 17.80 5.32 -10.08
CA GLU A 91 19.26 5.29 -9.86
C GLU A 91 20.04 5.83 -11.06
N ALA A 92 19.62 5.50 -12.30
CA ALA A 92 20.21 6.05 -13.51
C ALA A 92 20.00 7.57 -13.61
N LYS A 93 18.80 8.07 -13.30
CA LYS A 93 18.51 9.51 -13.27
C LYS A 93 19.35 10.23 -12.20
N ALA A 94 19.53 9.64 -11.02
CA ALA A 94 20.37 10.20 -9.96
C ALA A 94 21.84 10.27 -10.37
N LYS A 95 22.41 9.17 -10.89
CA LYS A 95 23.80 9.12 -11.37
C LYS A 95 24.04 10.10 -12.53
N ALA A 96 23.08 10.27 -13.43
CA ALA A 96 23.18 11.26 -14.51
C ALA A 96 23.17 12.71 -13.98
N ARG A 97 22.38 13.01 -12.95
CA ARG A 97 22.39 14.33 -12.27
C ARG A 97 23.73 14.58 -11.59
N ASP A 98 24.28 13.61 -10.87
CA ASP A 98 25.57 13.75 -10.18
C ASP A 98 26.74 13.93 -11.16
N PHE A 99 26.73 13.21 -12.28
CA PHE A 99 27.73 13.38 -13.33
C PHE A 99 27.64 14.77 -13.96
N LYS A 100 26.43 15.28 -14.21
CA LYS A 100 26.21 16.63 -14.75
C LYS A 100 26.70 17.72 -13.78
N LYS A 101 26.48 17.56 -12.48
CA LYS A 101 26.99 18.47 -11.44
C LYS A 101 28.52 18.49 -11.41
N LYS A 102 29.16 17.33 -11.34
CA LYS A 102 30.64 17.20 -11.34
C LYS A 102 31.28 17.79 -12.59
N ASN A 103 30.70 17.54 -13.77
CA ASN A 103 31.24 18.09 -15.01
C ASN A 103 31.12 19.63 -15.05
N LYS A 104 30.01 20.19 -14.54
CA LYS A 104 29.83 21.65 -14.42
C LYS A 104 30.86 22.27 -13.47
N GLU A 105 31.17 21.60 -12.36
CA GLU A 105 32.20 22.05 -11.41
C GLU A 105 33.61 22.01 -11.99
N ILE A 106 33.97 20.94 -12.71
CA ILE A 106 35.28 20.83 -13.38
C ILE A 106 35.44 21.94 -14.43
N ILE A 107 34.41 22.20 -15.25
CA ILE A 107 34.44 23.28 -16.24
C ILE A 107 34.58 24.65 -15.56
N LYS A 108 33.90 24.87 -14.43
CA LYS A 108 34.01 26.12 -13.66
C LYS A 108 35.42 26.30 -13.08
N GLN A 109 36.02 25.23 -12.54
CA GLN A 109 37.38 25.26 -12.00
C GLN A 109 38.43 25.49 -13.08
N GLN A 110 38.35 24.80 -14.21
CA GLN A 110 39.26 25.01 -15.35
C GLN A 110 39.16 26.43 -15.90
N LYS A 111 37.94 27.00 -15.99
CA LYS A 111 37.74 28.40 -16.40
C LYS A 111 38.37 29.38 -15.40
N LYS A 112 38.24 29.12 -14.09
CA LYS A 112 38.86 29.94 -13.03
C LYS A 112 40.39 29.86 -13.09
N GLU A 113 40.94 28.66 -13.29
CA GLU A 113 42.39 28.43 -13.38
C GLU A 113 42.98 29.05 -14.67
N ALA A 114 42.30 28.92 -15.81
CA ALA A 114 42.70 29.57 -17.05
C ALA A 114 42.69 31.11 -16.92
N ARG A 115 41.68 31.68 -16.25
CA ARG A 115 41.64 33.13 -15.94
C ARG A 115 42.80 33.53 -15.04
N ARG A 116 43.09 32.75 -13.98
CA ARG A 116 44.23 32.99 -13.08
C ARG A 116 45.59 32.88 -13.78
N LYS A 117 45.70 32.05 -14.82
CA LYS A 117 46.95 31.91 -15.59
C LYS A 117 47.10 32.99 -16.67
N ALA A 118 45.99 33.58 -17.12
CA ALA A 118 45.98 34.66 -18.12
C ALA A 118 46.13 36.06 -17.48
N ALA A 119 45.59 36.26 -16.29
CA ALA A 119 45.86 37.44 -15.46
C ALA A 119 47.15 37.16 -14.67
N GLY A 120 48.29 37.70 -15.12
CA GLY A 120 49.56 37.61 -14.40
C GLY A 120 49.43 38.13 -12.97
N ASP A 121 50.21 37.51 -12.08
CA ASP A 121 50.33 37.69 -10.63
C ASP A 121 50.31 39.16 -10.16
N ASP A 122 49.12 39.74 -10.04
CA ASP A 122 48.85 40.92 -9.25
C ASP A 122 47.50 40.69 -8.54
N GLU A 123 47.58 40.41 -7.24
CA GLU A 123 46.43 40.17 -6.38
C GLU A 123 45.77 41.50 -6.02
N GLU A 124 44.52 41.70 -6.44
CA GLU A 124 43.53 42.33 -5.58
C GLU A 124 42.23 41.50 -5.61
N GLU A 125 41.80 41.11 -4.41
CA GLU A 125 40.45 40.61 -4.18
C GLU A 125 39.45 41.72 -4.47
N GLU A 126 38.82 41.67 -5.64
CA GLU A 126 37.52 42.32 -5.84
C GLU A 126 36.42 41.25 -5.82
N ASP A 127 35.70 41.27 -4.71
CA ASP A 127 34.36 40.71 -4.56
C ASP A 127 33.42 41.44 -5.55
N GLU A 128 33.36 40.96 -6.80
CA GLU A 128 32.31 41.36 -7.73
C GLU A 128 31.11 40.42 -7.57
N THR A 129 30.30 40.77 -6.59
CA THR A 129 28.84 40.75 -6.71
C THR A 129 28.41 41.46 -7.99
N GLU A 130 27.31 40.96 -8.57
CA GLU A 130 26.52 41.48 -9.69
C GLU A 130 26.91 41.05 -11.12
N SER A 131 26.03 40.65 -12.04
CA SER A 131 24.78 39.89 -12.03
C SER A 131 24.40 39.65 -13.51
N GLU A 132 23.33 38.88 -13.74
CA GLU A 132 22.43 38.88 -14.90
C GLU A 132 22.73 37.99 -16.12
N GLY A 133 21.80 37.05 -16.38
CA GLY A 133 21.63 36.47 -17.73
C GLY A 133 21.01 35.09 -17.85
N SER A 134 20.00 34.77 -17.04
CA SER A 134 18.90 33.83 -17.32
C SER A 134 19.18 32.56 -18.17
N ASP A 135 19.11 31.40 -17.51
CA ASP A 135 17.99 30.51 -17.83
C ASP A 135 17.52 29.82 -16.53
N SER A 136 16.44 30.40 -16.01
CA SER A 136 15.57 29.79 -15.03
C SER A 136 14.79 28.68 -15.75
N SER A 137 15.16 27.44 -15.46
CA SER A 137 14.26 26.28 -15.55
C SER A 137 14.59 25.41 -14.34
N SER A 138 14.08 25.77 -13.16
CA SER A 138 12.74 25.37 -12.72
C SER A 138 12.66 23.84 -12.70
N ASP A 139 13.10 23.29 -11.57
CA ASP A 139 12.35 22.28 -10.80
C ASP A 139 13.11 22.10 -9.49
N GLU A 140 13.01 23.14 -8.66
CA GLU A 140 12.99 22.98 -7.21
C GLU A 140 11.58 22.49 -6.85
N GLU A 141 11.24 21.29 -7.29
CA GLU A 141 10.26 20.49 -6.57
C GLU A 141 11.03 19.90 -5.39
N ASP A 142 10.86 20.60 -4.28
CA ASP A 142 11.07 20.13 -2.92
C ASP A 142 10.23 18.87 -2.70
N ASP A 143 10.73 17.73 -3.18
CA ASP A 143 10.35 16.42 -2.67
C ASP A 143 11.30 16.10 -1.50
N GLU A 144 11.13 16.82 -0.39
CA GLU A 144 11.24 16.21 0.93
C GLU A 144 10.13 15.14 1.05
N GLU A 145 10.20 14.08 0.21
CA GLU A 145 9.46 12.84 0.45
C GLU A 145 10.16 12.15 1.62
N ASP A 146 9.76 12.59 2.82
CA ASP A 146 9.44 11.74 3.96
C ASP A 146 10.41 10.56 4.13
N ASP A 147 11.48 10.80 4.90
CA ASP A 147 12.38 9.77 5.45
C ASP A 147 11.66 8.89 6.51
N GLU A 148 10.35 8.63 6.35
CA GLU A 148 9.62 7.66 7.14
C GLU A 148 9.57 6.31 6.43
N ALA A 149 10.55 5.48 6.82
CA ALA A 149 10.50 4.04 6.73
C ALA A 149 10.26 3.48 5.32
N SER A 150 11.36 3.17 4.65
CA SER A 150 11.41 2.10 3.65
C SER A 150 11.15 0.71 4.29
N GLN A 151 10.04 0.57 5.02
CA GLN A 151 9.39 -0.72 5.13
C GLN A 151 8.99 -1.07 3.71
N VAL A 152 9.64 -2.10 3.15
CA VAL A 152 9.17 -2.84 1.98
C VAL A 152 7.66 -2.87 2.06
N LYS A 153 6.95 -2.03 1.28
CA LYS A 153 5.51 -1.77 1.45
C LYS A 153 4.84 -3.10 1.22
N GLY A 154 4.59 -3.80 2.33
CA GLY A 154 4.20 -5.19 2.28
C GLY A 154 2.93 -5.28 1.47
N PHE A 155 2.82 -6.38 0.72
CA PHE A 155 1.51 -6.93 0.36
C PHE A 155 0.56 -6.67 1.53
N GLY A 156 -0.61 -6.10 1.26
CA GLY A 156 -1.58 -5.77 2.30
C GLY A 156 -1.81 -6.94 3.22
N ARG A 157 -1.07 -6.96 4.34
CA ARG A 157 -1.16 -8.03 5.31
C ARG A 157 -2.57 -7.93 5.84
N ASN A 158 -3.28 -9.03 5.75
CA ASN A 158 -4.61 -9.13 6.30
C ASN A 158 -4.54 -8.78 7.80
N LYS A 159 -5.15 -7.66 8.20
CA LYS A 159 -5.19 -7.22 9.61
C LYS A 159 -6.47 -7.65 10.32
N PHE A 160 -7.37 -8.38 9.65
CA PHE A 160 -8.62 -8.86 10.27
C PHE A 160 -8.38 -9.74 11.48
N GLY A 161 -7.28 -10.51 11.53
CA GLY A 161 -6.97 -11.32 12.72
C GLY A 161 -6.81 -10.48 13.99
N ASN A 162 -6.07 -9.37 13.92
CA ASN A 162 -5.90 -8.47 15.07
C ASN A 162 -7.18 -7.67 15.34
N ALA A 163 -7.82 -7.16 14.28
CA ALA A 163 -9.04 -6.38 14.43
C ALA A 163 -10.19 -7.20 15.05
N PHE A 164 -10.31 -8.49 14.71
CA PHE A 164 -11.31 -9.37 15.32
C PHE A 164 -11.00 -9.61 16.80
N GLN A 165 -9.74 -9.81 17.16
CA GLN A 165 -9.33 -9.95 18.56
C GLN A 165 -9.70 -8.70 19.37
N GLU A 166 -9.36 -7.51 18.86
CA GLU A 166 -9.68 -6.23 19.51
C GLU A 166 -11.19 -6.03 19.69
N VAL A 167 -11.99 -6.34 18.65
CA VAL A 167 -13.45 -6.20 18.70
C VAL A 167 -14.05 -7.14 19.75
N VAL A 168 -13.54 -8.38 19.86
CA VAL A 168 -14.01 -9.35 20.86
C VAL A 168 -13.71 -8.86 22.27
N GLU A 169 -12.53 -8.27 22.49
CA GLU A 169 -12.14 -7.69 23.78
C GLU A 169 -12.99 -6.46 24.15
N GLU A 170 -13.36 -5.63 23.18
CA GLU A 170 -14.17 -4.42 23.42
C GLU A 170 -15.67 -4.70 23.62
N THR A 171 -16.25 -5.56 22.79
CA THR A 171 -17.71 -5.79 22.76
C THR A 171 -18.17 -6.91 23.68
N ASN A 172 -17.24 -7.72 24.19
CA ASN A 172 -17.52 -8.94 24.95
C ASN A 172 -18.51 -9.87 24.21
N ALA A 173 -18.53 -9.80 22.87
CA ALA A 173 -19.38 -10.60 22.02
C ALA A 173 -19.00 -12.09 22.17
N ARG A 174 -19.99 -12.98 22.09
CA ARG A 174 -19.73 -14.42 22.21
C ARG A 174 -19.17 -14.94 20.89
N VAL A 175 -17.84 -14.94 20.82
CA VAL A 175 -17.06 -15.31 19.64
C VAL A 175 -16.13 -16.47 19.94
N ARG A 176 -16.02 -17.40 18.98
CA ARG A 176 -15.00 -18.46 18.97
C ARG A 176 -14.02 -18.18 17.84
N ILE A 177 -12.75 -18.03 18.19
CA ILE A 177 -11.67 -17.79 17.22
C ILE A 177 -11.12 -19.15 16.78
N ASP A 178 -10.83 -19.30 15.48
CA ASP A 178 -10.18 -20.50 14.98
C ASP A 178 -8.71 -20.60 15.45
N SER A 179 -8.20 -21.81 15.65
CA SER A 179 -6.87 -22.03 16.24
C SER A 179 -5.71 -21.74 15.28
N PHE A 180 -5.95 -21.74 13.97
CA PHE A 180 -4.92 -21.53 12.96
C PHE A 180 -5.09 -20.22 12.18
N GLU A 181 -6.34 -19.80 11.93
CA GLU A 181 -6.63 -18.58 11.17
C GLU A 181 -7.45 -17.60 12.00
N HIS A 182 -6.80 -16.61 12.63
CA HIS A 182 -7.51 -15.59 13.42
C HIS A 182 -8.42 -14.68 12.56
N CYS A 183 -8.28 -14.69 11.23
CA CYS A 183 -9.19 -14.01 10.31
C CYS A 183 -10.50 -14.78 10.07
N VAL A 184 -10.71 -15.90 10.77
CA VAL A 184 -11.94 -16.69 10.77
C VAL A 184 -12.46 -16.80 12.19
N VAL A 185 -13.70 -16.38 12.41
CA VAL A 185 -14.35 -16.40 13.73
C VAL A 185 -15.79 -16.87 13.64
N GLU A 186 -16.29 -17.51 14.69
CA GLU A 186 -17.71 -17.83 14.82
C GLU A 186 -18.36 -16.87 15.81
N VAL A 187 -19.36 -16.11 15.36
CA VAL A 187 -20.08 -15.12 16.17
C VAL A 187 -21.51 -15.59 16.37
N LYS A 188 -22.06 -15.48 17.59
CA LYS A 188 -23.48 -15.78 17.80
C LYS A 188 -24.39 -14.89 16.95
N LYS A 189 -25.52 -15.46 16.48
CA LYS A 189 -26.49 -14.77 15.60
C LYS A 189 -26.96 -13.42 16.15
N GLU A 190 -27.19 -13.38 17.45
CA GLU A 190 -27.62 -12.23 18.24
C GLU A 190 -26.53 -11.16 18.46
N ASP A 191 -25.26 -11.55 18.43
CA ASP A 191 -24.13 -10.64 18.66
C ASP A 191 -23.51 -10.12 17.35
N LEU A 192 -23.90 -10.67 16.19
CA LEU A 192 -23.31 -10.32 14.89
C LEU A 192 -23.41 -8.83 14.57
N ALA A 193 -24.56 -8.20 14.82
CA ALA A 193 -24.75 -6.80 14.46
C ALA A 193 -23.78 -5.87 15.20
N GLY A 194 -23.68 -6.04 16.52
CA GLY A 194 -22.74 -5.28 17.35
C GLY A 194 -21.28 -5.57 16.99
N PHE A 195 -20.94 -6.83 16.70
CA PHE A 195 -19.61 -7.21 16.23
C PHE A 195 -19.22 -6.47 14.95
N LEU A 196 -20.11 -6.42 13.95
CA LEU A 196 -19.84 -5.76 12.66
C LEU A 196 -19.78 -4.23 12.79
N GLU A 197 -20.59 -3.65 13.67
CA GLU A 197 -20.56 -2.21 13.96
C GLU A 197 -19.21 -1.82 14.56
N SER A 198 -18.75 -2.49 15.61
CA SER A 198 -17.44 -2.24 16.21
C SER A 198 -16.29 -2.51 15.25
N LEU A 199 -16.39 -3.55 14.43
CA LEU A 199 -15.40 -3.86 13.39
C LEU A 199 -15.27 -2.74 12.36
N SER A 200 -16.36 -2.05 12.01
CA SER A 200 -16.34 -0.95 11.03
C SER A 200 -15.49 0.24 11.47
N MET A 201 -15.25 0.38 12.77
CA MET A 201 -14.40 1.43 13.35
C MET A 201 -12.92 1.04 13.38
N LYS A 202 -12.58 -0.21 13.06
CA LYS A 202 -11.21 -0.74 13.11
C LYS A 202 -10.50 -0.64 11.75
N ALA A 203 -9.20 -0.39 11.79
CA ALA A 203 -8.35 -0.41 10.61
C ALA A 203 -7.99 -1.86 10.22
N VAL A 204 -8.66 -2.38 9.19
CA VAL A 204 -8.50 -3.77 8.74
C VAL A 204 -7.58 -3.95 7.53
N VAL A 205 -7.09 -2.84 6.98
CA VAL A 205 -6.11 -2.78 5.90
C VAL A 205 -4.87 -2.07 6.42
N GLY A 206 -3.74 -2.78 6.43
CA GLY A 206 -2.43 -2.19 6.72
C GLY A 206 -1.74 -1.65 5.51
#